data_AF-A0A318IF79-F1
#
_entry.id   AF-A0A318IF79-F1
#
_cell.length_a   1.000
_cell.length_b   1.000
_cell.length_c   1.000
_cell.angle_alpha   90.00
_cell.angle_beta   90.00
_cell.angle_gamma   90.00
#
_symmetry.space_group_name_H-M   'P 1'
#
loop_
_entity.id
_entity.type
_entity.pdbx_description
1 polymer ?
#
loop_
_entity_poly.entity_id
_entity_poly.type
_entity_poly.pdbx_seq_one_letter_code
_entity_poly.pdbx_strand_id
1 'polypeptide(L)' 'MDIKASKIELVKMILNIENDNFIKKVTDFINNEKSDFWNELSESEQAEIKKGIKQLEDGKRTSFSEVLKKIS' A
#
# COMPACT_ATOMS: atom_id res chain seq x y z
N MET A 1 28.62 11.13 -2.41
CA MET A 1 28.21 9.72 -2.57
C MET A 1 27.44 9.61 -3.88
N ASP A 2 27.91 8.78 -4.80
CA ASP A 2 27.18 8.54 -6.06
C ASP A 2 26.02 7.59 -5.78
N ILE A 3 24.78 8.08 -5.94
CA ILE A 3 23.56 7.31 -5.66
C ILE A 3 23.47 6.08 -6.57
N LYS A 4 23.94 6.16 -7.82
CA LYS A 4 23.93 5.02 -8.75
C LYS A 4 24.93 3.95 -8.29
N ALA A 5 26.13 4.37 -7.90
CA ALA A 5 27.13 3.45 -7.34
C ALA A 5 26.60 2.74 -6.08
N SER A 6 25.94 3.51 -5.19
CA SER A 6 25.37 3.00 -3.94
C SER A 6 24.26 1.97 -4.17
N LYS A 7 23.40 2.19 -5.19
CA LYS A 7 22.36 1.23 -5.57
C LYS A 7 22.96 -0.09 -6.08
N ILE A 8 24.01 -0.02 -6.89
CA ILE A 8 24.69 -1.21 -7.41
C ILE A 8 25.32 -2.02 -6.27
N GLU A 9 25.94 -1.34 -5.31
CA GLU A 9 26.53 -1.99 -4.13
C GLU A 9 25.47 -2.70 -3.27
N LEU A 10 24.32 -2.05 -3.03
CA LEU A 10 23.20 -2.66 -2.32
C LEU A 10 22.70 -3.94 -3.01
N VAL A 11 22.54 -3.91 -4.34
CA VAL A 11 22.10 -5.08 -5.13
C VAL A 11 23.12 -6.21 -5.00
N LYS A 12 24.42 -5.92 -5.10
CA LYS A 12 25.48 -6.94 -4.92
C LYS A 12 25.45 -7.55 -3.53
N MET A 13 25.24 -6.74 -2.49
CA MET A 13 25.10 -7.25 -1.12
C MET A 13 23.91 -8.20 -0.99
N ILE A 14 22.76 -7.84 -1.57
CA ILE A 14 21.54 -8.67 -1.52
C ILE A 14 21.74 -10.00 -2.24
N LEU A 15 22.37 -9.99 -3.42
CA LEU A 15 22.61 -11.20 -4.23
C LEU A 15 23.53 -12.22 -3.54
N ASN A 16 24.37 -11.78 -2.60
CA ASN A 16 25.31 -12.64 -1.87
C ASN A 16 24.72 -13.23 -0.57
N ILE A 17 23.44 -12.96 -0.27
CA ILE A 17 22.81 -13.45 0.97
C ILE A 17 22.14 -14.79 0.70
N GLU A 18 22.55 -15.81 1.45
CA GLU A 18 21.98 -17.17 1.36
C GLU A 18 20.84 -17.40 2.38
N ASN A 19 20.65 -16.49 3.32
CA ASN A 19 19.65 -16.63 4.38
C ASN A 19 18.28 -16.11 3.93
N ASP A 20 17.38 -17.03 3.56
CA ASP A 20 16.01 -16.73 3.12
C ASP A 20 15.21 -15.87 4.11
N ASN A 21 15.37 -16.10 5.42
CA ASN A 21 14.68 -15.33 6.44
C ASN A 21 15.16 -13.87 6.49
N PHE A 22 16.44 -13.63 6.21
CA PHE A 22 16.97 -12.28 6.09
C PHE A 22 16.46 -11.60 4.81
N ILE A 23 16.47 -12.29 3.67
CA ILE A 23 15.89 -11.79 2.41
C ILE A 23 14.43 -11.37 2.63
N LYS A 24 13.63 -12.22 3.28
CA LYS A 24 12.23 -11.90 3.58
C LYS A 24 12.07 -10.61 4.38
N LYS A 25 12.87 -10.41 5.45
CA LYS A 25 12.82 -9.18 6.25
C LYS A 25 13.19 -7.93 5.46
N VAL A 26 14.18 -8.04 4.57
CA VAL A 26 14.58 -6.93 3.69
C VAL A 26 13.47 -6.62 2.68
N THR A 27 12.83 -7.63 2.10
CA THR A 27 11.68 -7.46 1.22
C THR A 27 10.52 -6.77 1.93
N ASP A 28 10.17 -7.20 3.14
CA ASP A 28 9.12 -6.59 3.95
C ASP A 28 9.43 -5.12 4.25
N PHE A 29 10.68 -4.82 4.64
CA PHE A 29 11.14 -3.44 4.86
C PHE A 29 10.98 -2.56 3.62
N ILE A 30 11.44 -3.02 2.45
CA ILE A 30 11.33 -2.27 1.18
C ILE A 30 9.86 -2.07 0.77
N ASN A 31 9.01 -3.08 0.96
CA ASN A 31 7.59 -2.98 0.62
C ASN A 31 6.85 -2.03 1.56
N ASN A 32 7.24 -1.99 2.84
CA ASN A 32 6.64 -1.10 3.85
C ASN A 32 7.20 0.33 3.82
N GLU A 33 8.31 0.58 3.10
CA GLU A 33 8.85 1.92 2.83
C GLU A 33 8.00 2.70 1.80
N LYS A 34 7.17 2.02 1.00
CA LYS A 34 6.11 2.71 0.28
C LYS A 34 5.14 3.23 1.32
N SER A 35 5.10 4.56 1.47
CA SER A 35 4.10 5.24 2.29
C SER A 35 2.76 4.58 2.02
N ASP A 36 2.07 4.14 3.09
CA ASP A 36 0.69 3.69 2.97
C ASP A 36 -0.06 4.73 2.14
N PHE A 37 -0.77 4.30 1.09
CA PHE A 37 -1.48 5.22 0.19
C PHE A 37 -2.42 6.13 1.00
N TRP A 38 -2.87 5.66 2.17
CA TRP A 38 -3.60 6.45 3.14
C TRP A 38 -2.93 7.79 3.48
N ASN A 39 -1.61 7.79 3.63
CA ASN A 39 -0.82 9.00 3.92
C ASN A 39 -0.60 9.88 2.68
N GLU A 40 -0.87 9.36 1.48
CA GLU A 40 -0.82 10.12 0.22
C GLU A 40 -2.16 10.84 -0.07
N LEU A 41 -3.25 10.46 0.61
CA LEU A 41 -4.55 11.09 0.47
C LEU A 41 -4.61 12.45 1.15
N SER A 42 -5.27 13.42 0.51
CA SER A 42 -5.63 14.69 1.13
C SER A 42 -6.57 14.50 2.33
N GLU A 43 -6.62 15.47 3.23
CA GLU A 43 -7.53 15.44 4.40
C GLU A 43 -9.00 15.26 3.98
N SER A 44 -9.39 15.85 2.85
CA SER A 44 -10.74 15.74 2.28
C SER A 44 -11.04 14.31 1.83
N GLU A 45 -10.11 13.65 1.14
CA GLU A 45 -10.27 12.26 0.70
C GLU A 45 -10.34 11.32 1.90
N GLN A 46 -9.47 11.50 2.90
CA GLN A 46 -9.51 10.73 4.14
C GLN A 46 -10.85 10.93 4.88
N ALA A 47 -11.38 12.15 4.92
CA ALA A 47 -12.66 12.47 5.56
C ALA A 47 -13.84 11.78 4.85
N GLU A 48 -13.89 11.80 3.52
CA GLU A 48 -14.93 11.13 2.75
C GLU A 48 -14.86 9.60 2.89
N ILE A 49 -13.67 9.01 2.93
CA ILE A 49 -13.52 7.56 3.20
C ILE A 49 -14.03 7.22 4.60
N LYS A 50 -13.64 7.98 5.64
CA LYS A 50 -14.14 7.77 7.02
C LYS A 50 -15.65 7.87 7.10
N LYS A 51 -16.24 8.84 6.41
CA LYS A 51 -17.69 9.03 6.32
C LYS A 51 -18.37 7.84 5.61
N GLY A 52 -17.79 7.35 4.51
CA GLY A 52 -18.27 6.16 3.80
C GLY A 52 -18.25 4.92 4.70
N ILE A 53 -17.16 4.69 5.44
CA ILE A 53 -17.07 3.59 6.42
C ILE A 53 -18.18 3.70 7.48
N LYS A 54 -18.36 4.89 8.07
CA LYS A 54 -19.45 5.12 9.05
C LYS A 54 -20.83 4.85 8.46
N GLN A 55 -21.07 5.23 7.20
CA GLN A 55 -22.33 4.93 6.52
C GLN A 55 -22.54 3.42 6.34
N LEU A 56 -21.48 2.67 5.99
CA LEU A 56 -21.55 1.22 5.88
C LEU A 56 -21.87 0.55 7.24
N GLU A 57 -21.26 1.03 8.33
CA GLU A 57 -21.51 0.58 9.70
C GLU A 57 -22.95 0.89 10.16
N ASP A 58 -23.46 2.07 9.80
CA ASP A 58 -24.85 2.50 10.01
C ASP A 58 -25.85 1.70 9.13
N GLY A 59 -25.39 0.75 8.30
CA GLY A 59 -26.23 -0.03 7.40
C GLY A 59 -26.71 0.72 6.16
N LYS A 60 -26.21 1.93 5.91
CA LYS A 60 -26.48 2.74 4.71
C LYS A 60 -25.65 2.23 3.54
N ARG A 61 -25.92 0.98 3.16
CA ARG A 61 -25.21 0.26 2.10
C ARG A 61 -26.18 -0.48 1.19
N THR A 62 -25.80 -0.61 -0.07
CA THR A 62 -26.47 -1.47 -1.05
C THR A 62 -25.41 -2.34 -1.71
N SER A 63 -25.79 -3.50 -2.22
CA SER A 63 -24.82 -4.37 -2.88
C SER A 63 -24.36 -3.73 -4.19
N PHE A 64 -23.08 -3.90 -4.51
CA PHE A 64 -22.52 -3.40 -5.76
C PHE A 64 -23.25 -3.98 -6.99
N SER A 65 -23.66 -5.25 -6.91
CA SER A 65 -24.46 -5.90 -7.95
C SER A 65 -25.83 -5.24 -8.19
N GLU A 66 -26.49 -4.75 -7.15
CA GLU A 66 -27.77 -4.04 -7.30
C GLU A 66 -27.58 -2.67 -7.94
N VAL A 67 -26.48 -1.98 -7.64
CA VAL A 67 -26.14 -0.71 -8.27
C VAL A 67 -25.88 -0.91 -9.76
N LEU A 68 -25.05 -1.89 -10.12
CA LEU A 68 -24.74 -2.19 -11.52
C LEU A 68 -25.99 -2.47 -12.36
N LYS A 69 -26.94 -3.24 -11.82
CA LYS A 69 -28.23 -3.52 -12.48
C LYS A 69 -29.07 -2.27 -12.76
N LYS A 70 -28.88 -1.18 -12.01
CA LYS A 70 -29.64 0.07 -12.18
C LYS A 70 -28.99 1.03 -13.18
N ILE A 71 -27.71 0.85 -13.47
CA ILE A 71 -26.93 1.75 -14.34
C ILE A 71 -26.49 1.10 -15.66
N SER A 72 -26.76 -0.20 -15.84
CA SER A 72 -26.58 -0.92 -17.10
C SER A 72 -27.90 -0.95 -17.86
#